data_AF-A0A5C8PLD0-F1
#
_entry.id   AF-A0A5C8PLD0-F1
#
_cell.length_a   1.000
_cell.length_b   1.000
_cell.length_c   1.000
_cell.angle_alpha   90.00
_cell.angle_beta   90.00
_cell.angle_gamma   90.00
#
_symmetry.space_group_name_H-M   'P 1'
#
loop_
_entity.id
_entity.type
_entity.pdbx_description
1 polymer ?
#
loop_
_entity_poly.entity_id
_entity_poly.type
_entity_poly.pdbx_seq_one_letter_code
_entity_poly.pdbx_strand_id
1 'polypeptide(L)'
;MASSDWDPSFKNPGLAKARLTLFWASNYKLNTAKTVLDYAEKLLGEHNIGFDVYPGRVRSDKHTIEVPDRPLLPEEYNDLRLKAGAIFDDQKTPDKRQRLPVIFCEFKDTGMGLTVLTRPPGTTTGSPWLPYCLVSGAIANDESVLIHEIGHAATNSPNHLPQLGNIMHEAPAKQKRTIIVKTQVQAIVRSYFVR
;
A
#
# COMPACT_ATOMS: atom_id res chain seq x y z
N MET A 1 16.33 -0.19 -28.43
CA MET A 1 15.49 -1.38 -28.16
C MET A 1 14.94 -1.22 -26.75
N ALA A 2 13.63 -1.02 -26.59
CA ALA A 2 13.03 -1.07 -25.24
C ALA A 2 13.32 -2.47 -24.68
N SER A 3 13.91 -2.55 -23.48
CA SER A 3 14.16 -3.85 -22.86
C SER A 3 12.83 -4.60 -22.75
N SER A 4 12.86 -5.94 -22.88
CA SER A 4 11.69 -6.81 -22.73
C SER A 4 10.96 -6.69 -21.38
N ASP A 5 11.54 -5.91 -20.48
CA ASP A 5 11.14 -5.69 -19.10
C ASP A 5 10.31 -4.41 -18.94
N TRP A 6 10.47 -3.45 -19.87
CA TRP A 6 9.64 -2.24 -19.96
C TRP A 6 8.45 -2.48 -20.89
N ASP A 7 7.59 -3.41 -20.51
CA ASP A 7 6.35 -3.71 -21.21
C ASP A 7 5.14 -3.29 -20.35
N PRO A 8 4.47 -2.16 -20.67
CA PRO A 8 3.30 -1.68 -19.95
C PRO A 8 2.01 -2.42 -20.34
N SER A 9 2.07 -3.30 -21.34
CA SER A 9 0.90 -4.07 -21.82
C SER A 9 0.84 -5.49 -21.24
N PHE A 10 1.88 -5.90 -20.49
CA PHE A 10 1.98 -7.23 -19.91
C PHE A 10 0.81 -7.53 -18.97
N LYS A 11 0.13 -8.66 -19.17
CA LYS A 11 -0.94 -9.12 -18.26
C LYS A 11 -0.50 -10.36 -17.51
N ASN A 12 -0.86 -10.45 -16.24
CA ASN A 12 -0.63 -11.67 -15.47
C ASN A 12 -1.44 -12.84 -16.09
N PRO A 13 -0.83 -14.01 -16.32
CA PRO A 13 -1.57 -15.20 -16.70
C PRO A 13 -2.44 -15.68 -15.52
N GLY A 14 -3.75 -15.73 -15.74
CA GLY A 14 -4.73 -16.08 -14.71
C GLY A 14 -5.20 -14.89 -13.87
N LEU A 15 -6.25 -15.13 -13.09
CA LEU A 15 -6.84 -14.12 -12.22
C LEU A 15 -6.14 -14.16 -10.86
N ALA A 16 -5.40 -13.10 -10.54
CA ALA A 16 -4.81 -12.90 -9.23
C ALA A 16 -5.58 -11.81 -8.47
N LYS A 17 -5.48 -11.81 -7.13
CA LYS A 17 -6.02 -10.78 -6.26
C LYS A 17 -4.95 -10.27 -5.30
N ALA A 18 -4.71 -8.97 -5.31
CA ALA A 18 -3.97 -8.30 -4.25
C ALA A 18 -4.85 -8.18 -3.02
N ARG A 19 -4.41 -8.81 -1.93
CA ARG A 19 -5.18 -8.94 -0.69
C ARG A 19 -4.71 -7.88 0.29
N LEU A 20 -5.62 -7.00 0.70
CA LEU A 20 -5.33 -5.85 1.56
C LEU A 20 -6.12 -5.96 2.86
N THR A 21 -5.46 -5.63 3.98
CA THR A 21 -6.14 -5.41 5.27
C THR A 21 -6.11 -3.92 5.56
N LEU A 22 -7.29 -3.29 5.63
CA LEU A 22 -7.39 -1.85 5.81
C LEU A 22 -7.57 -1.47 7.27
N PHE A 23 -6.88 -0.41 7.68
CA PHE A 23 -7.02 0.25 8.97
C PHE A 23 -7.16 1.76 8.77
N TRP A 24 -7.70 2.42 9.78
CA TRP A 24 -7.77 3.88 9.84
C TRP A 24 -7.17 4.35 11.16
N ALA A 25 -6.42 5.43 11.15
CA ALA A 25 -6.10 6.15 12.38
C ALA A 25 -7.16 7.23 12.62
N SER A 26 -7.45 7.57 13.88
CA SER A 26 -8.47 8.58 14.20
C SER A 26 -8.10 10.00 13.74
N ASN A 27 -6.81 10.25 13.46
CA ASN A 27 -6.35 11.49 12.83
C ASN A 27 -6.58 11.56 11.31
N TYR A 28 -7.05 10.50 10.64
CA TYR A 28 -7.40 10.52 9.21
C TYR A 28 -8.67 11.35 8.98
N LYS A 29 -8.52 12.60 8.55
CA LYS A 29 -9.62 13.57 8.43
C LYS A 29 -10.24 13.66 7.06
N LEU A 30 -9.44 13.52 5.99
CA LEU A 30 -9.92 13.61 4.62
C LEU A 30 -10.15 12.20 4.07
N ASN A 31 -11.42 11.83 3.89
CA ASN A 31 -11.76 10.48 3.44
C ASN A 31 -11.60 10.31 1.92
N THR A 32 -10.37 10.03 1.50
CA THR A 32 -9.98 9.74 0.12
C THR A 32 -9.73 8.25 -0.14
N ALA A 33 -9.96 7.39 0.86
CA ALA A 33 -9.69 5.96 0.82
C ALA A 33 -10.34 5.28 -0.40
N LYS A 34 -11.61 5.58 -0.67
CA LYS A 34 -12.32 5.05 -1.84
C LYS A 34 -11.63 5.44 -3.15
N THR A 35 -11.23 6.70 -3.28
CA THR A 35 -10.57 7.23 -4.49
C THR A 35 -9.28 6.49 -4.79
N VAL A 36 -8.40 6.33 -3.79
CA VAL A 36 -7.10 5.67 -3.99
C VAL A 36 -7.24 4.15 -4.16
N LEU A 37 -8.20 3.53 -3.46
CA LEU A 37 -8.50 2.10 -3.62
C LEU A 37 -9.03 1.78 -5.02
N ASP A 38 -10.01 2.54 -5.50
CA ASP A 38 -10.61 2.33 -6.82
C ASP A 38 -9.60 2.62 -7.94
N TYR A 39 -8.76 3.65 -7.77
CA TYR A 39 -7.72 3.95 -8.76
C TYR A 39 -6.63 2.86 -8.81
N ALA A 40 -6.17 2.37 -7.65
CA ALA A 40 -5.21 1.29 -7.59
C ALA A 40 -5.77 -0.02 -8.16
N GLU A 41 -7.02 -0.37 -7.85
CA GLU A 41 -7.69 -1.54 -8.42
C GLU A 41 -7.88 -1.41 -9.93
N LYS A 42 -8.26 -0.22 -10.42
CA LYS A 42 -8.39 0.04 -11.87
C LYS A 42 -7.09 -0.29 -12.58
N LEU A 43 -5.96 0.29 -12.14
CA LEU A 43 -4.67 0.08 -12.81
C LEU A 43 -4.23 -1.38 -12.74
N LEU A 44 -4.38 -2.05 -11.59
CA LEU A 44 -4.06 -3.47 -11.48
C LEU A 44 -4.98 -4.36 -12.31
N GLY A 45 -6.24 -3.98 -12.47
CA GLY A 45 -7.21 -4.67 -13.31
C GLY A 45 -6.81 -4.73 -14.78
N GLU A 46 -6.11 -3.72 -15.29
CA GLU A 46 -5.55 -3.71 -16.65
C GLU A 46 -4.55 -4.87 -16.87
N HIS A 47 -3.95 -5.37 -15.78
CA HIS A 47 -2.97 -6.46 -15.74
C HIS A 47 -3.53 -7.78 -15.19
N ASN A 48 -4.86 -7.95 -15.11
CA ASN A 48 -5.57 -9.12 -14.57
C ASN A 48 -5.37 -9.35 -13.05
N ILE A 49 -5.20 -8.28 -12.28
CA ILE A 49 -5.06 -8.35 -10.81
C ILE A 49 -6.21 -7.56 -10.18
N GLY A 50 -7.10 -8.25 -9.45
CA GLY A 50 -8.19 -7.62 -8.69
C GLY A 50 -7.81 -7.34 -7.23
N PHE A 51 -8.74 -6.79 -6.44
CA PHE A 51 -8.57 -6.65 -4.99
C PHE A 51 -9.40 -7.65 -4.17
N ASP A 52 -8.83 -8.06 -3.04
CA ASP A 52 -9.52 -8.75 -1.94
C ASP A 52 -9.28 -7.92 -0.67
N VAL A 53 -10.29 -7.17 -0.24
CA VAL A 53 -10.16 -6.17 0.82
C VAL A 53 -10.87 -6.64 2.08
N TYR A 54 -10.16 -6.64 3.20
CA TYR A 54 -10.71 -6.90 4.53
C TYR A 54 -10.59 -5.65 5.43
N PRO A 55 -11.58 -5.33 6.28
CA PRO A 55 -12.90 -5.96 6.40
C PRO A 55 -13.88 -5.49 5.31
N GLY A 56 -13.48 -4.49 4.53
CA GLY A 56 -14.23 -3.83 3.48
C GLY A 56 -13.58 -2.49 3.15
N ARG A 57 -14.12 -1.75 2.17
CA ARG A 57 -13.54 -0.48 1.69
C ARG A 57 -13.96 0.76 2.49
N VAL A 58 -14.83 0.58 3.47
CA VAL A 58 -15.41 1.67 4.26
C VAL A 58 -14.79 1.66 5.65
N ARG A 59 -14.42 2.85 6.14
CA ARG A 59 -13.94 3.02 7.51
C ARG A 59 -14.95 2.45 8.50
N SER A 60 -14.45 1.71 9.47
CA SER A 60 -15.26 1.18 10.58
C SER A 60 -14.52 1.35 11.89
N ASP A 61 -15.26 1.50 12.99
CA ASP A 61 -14.68 1.69 14.32
C ASP A 61 -13.83 0.48 14.74
N LYS A 62 -14.23 -0.73 14.34
CA LYS A 62 -13.49 -1.97 14.63
C LYS A 62 -12.08 -2.02 14.02
N HIS A 63 -11.85 -1.28 12.94
CA HIS A 63 -10.55 -1.17 12.27
C HIS A 63 -9.98 0.25 12.35
N THR A 64 -10.48 1.05 13.30
CA THR A 64 -9.95 2.38 13.59
C THR A 64 -9.08 2.33 14.84
N ILE A 65 -7.91 2.95 14.77
CA ILE A 65 -6.91 3.03 15.84
C ILE A 65 -6.90 4.45 16.38
N GLU A 66 -7.11 4.59 17.67
CA GLU A 66 -7.02 5.90 18.33
C GLU A 66 -5.57 6.37 18.44
N VAL A 67 -5.32 7.58 17.95
CA VAL A 67 -4.01 8.24 17.92
C VAL A 67 -4.14 9.73 18.24
N PRO A 68 -3.04 10.44 18.56
CA PRO A 68 -3.08 11.88 18.74
C PRO A 68 -3.65 12.62 17.52
N ASP A 69 -4.39 13.70 17.75
CA ASP A 69 -4.98 14.53 16.69
C ASP A 69 -3.95 15.49 16.05
N ARG A 70 -2.89 14.89 15.51
CA ARG A 70 -1.80 15.54 14.77
C ARG A 70 -1.18 14.54 13.80
N PRO A 71 -0.40 14.99 12.80
CA PRO A 71 0.42 14.09 12.02
C PRO A 71 1.32 13.24 12.92
N LEU A 72 1.31 11.93 12.69
CA LEU A 72 2.19 10.97 13.37
C LEU A 72 3.64 11.19 12.97
N LEU A 73 4.55 11.05 13.92
CA LEU A 73 5.99 11.11 13.71
C LEU A 73 6.54 9.71 13.36
N PRO A 74 7.67 9.60 12.66
CA PRO A 74 8.25 8.31 12.26
C PRO A 74 8.44 7.29 13.40
N GLU A 75 8.80 7.75 14.59
CA GLU A 75 8.94 6.92 15.79
C GLU A 75 7.62 6.28 16.26
N GLU A 76 6.47 6.83 15.85
CA GLU A 76 5.13 6.34 16.23
C GLU A 76 4.61 5.27 15.25
N TYR A 77 5.21 5.11 14.07
CA TYR A 77 4.69 4.20 13.04
C TYR A 77 4.72 2.73 13.48
N ASN A 78 5.73 2.32 14.25
CA ASN A 78 5.78 0.95 14.75
C ASN A 78 4.70 0.69 15.82
N ASP A 79 4.39 1.66 16.69
CA ASP A 79 3.30 1.52 17.65
C ASP A 79 1.95 1.40 16.93
N LEU A 80 1.72 2.25 15.92
CA LEU A 80 0.53 2.17 15.06
C LEU A 80 0.37 0.77 14.43
N ARG A 81 1.46 0.22 13.88
CA ARG A 81 1.49 -1.12 13.30
C ARG A 81 1.18 -2.22 14.32
N LEU A 82 1.71 -2.11 15.54
CA LEU A 82 1.44 -3.08 16.61
C LEU A 82 -0.03 -3.04 17.04
N LYS A 83 -0.62 -1.84 17.17
CA LYS A 83 -2.05 -1.65 17.46
C LYS A 83 -2.94 -2.21 16.35
N ALA A 84 -2.58 -1.97 15.08
CA ALA A 84 -3.26 -2.58 13.94
C ALA A 84 -3.21 -4.12 14.01
N GLY A 85 -2.03 -4.68 14.31
CA GLY A 85 -1.82 -6.13 14.46
C GLY A 85 -2.54 -6.75 15.66
N ALA A 86 -2.93 -5.95 16.65
CA ALA A 86 -3.75 -6.40 17.77
C ALA A 86 -5.24 -6.49 17.38
N ILE A 87 -5.70 -5.63 16.47
CA ILE A 87 -7.08 -5.64 15.95
C ILE A 87 -7.32 -6.87 15.08
N PHE A 88 -6.37 -7.15 14.19
CA PHE A 88 -6.46 -8.28 13.28
C PHE A 88 -5.06 -8.85 13.08
N ASP A 89 -4.94 -10.16 12.86
CA ASP A 89 -3.65 -10.80 12.60
C ASP A 89 -3.88 -11.94 11.62
N ASP A 90 -3.52 -11.71 10.35
CA ASP A 90 -3.64 -12.72 9.29
C ASP A 90 -2.82 -13.99 9.57
N GLN A 91 -1.84 -13.98 10.47
CA GLN A 91 -1.13 -15.21 10.85
C GLN A 91 -1.93 -16.11 11.79
N LYS A 92 -2.96 -15.56 12.45
CA LYS A 92 -3.87 -16.31 13.31
C LYS A 92 -5.05 -16.90 12.54
N THR A 93 -5.22 -16.58 11.25
CA THR A 93 -6.26 -17.20 10.43
C THR A 93 -5.88 -18.64 10.08
N PRO A 94 -6.86 -19.57 9.94
CA PRO A 94 -6.57 -20.98 9.64
C PRO A 94 -5.78 -21.22 8.35
N ASP A 95 -5.95 -20.34 7.35
CA ASP A 95 -5.26 -20.42 6.08
C ASP A 95 -3.85 -19.77 6.12
N LYS A 96 -3.52 -19.03 7.20
CA LYS A 96 -2.28 -18.25 7.41
C LYS A 96 -1.92 -17.35 6.23
N ARG A 97 -2.90 -17.01 5.38
CA ARG A 97 -2.65 -16.28 4.15
C ARG A 97 -2.60 -14.79 4.48
N GLN A 98 -1.40 -14.25 4.44
CA GLN A 98 -1.15 -12.85 4.76
C GLN A 98 -1.74 -11.89 3.71
N ARG A 99 -2.10 -10.69 4.18
CA ARG A 99 -2.55 -9.55 3.38
C ARG A 99 -1.60 -8.39 3.63
N LEU A 100 -1.48 -7.47 2.67
CA LEU A 100 -0.72 -6.24 2.86
C LEU A 100 -1.55 -5.30 3.76
N PRO A 101 -1.04 -4.87 4.93
CA PRO A 101 -1.74 -3.88 5.72
C PRO A 101 -1.58 -2.50 5.11
N VAL A 102 -2.70 -1.80 4.98
CA VAL A 102 -2.78 -0.41 4.52
C VAL A 102 -3.47 0.39 5.62
N ILE A 103 -2.77 1.38 6.17
CA ILE A 103 -3.27 2.22 7.25
C ILE A 103 -3.49 3.63 6.71
N PHE A 104 -4.75 4.04 6.67
CA PHE A 104 -5.12 5.42 6.33
C PHE A 104 -4.94 6.32 7.55
N CYS A 105 -4.00 7.25 7.49
CA CYS A 105 -3.62 8.11 8.62
C CYS A 105 -2.94 9.39 8.16
N GLU A 106 -2.93 10.42 9.00
CA GLU A 106 -2.06 11.58 8.78
C GLU A 106 -0.71 11.37 9.46
N PHE A 107 0.37 11.62 8.73
CA PHE A 107 1.74 11.36 9.19
C PHE A 107 2.71 12.41 8.64
N LYS A 108 3.86 12.55 9.31
CA LYS A 108 4.88 13.53 8.98
C LYS A 108 5.88 12.89 8.02
N ASP A 109 5.66 13.13 6.73
CA ASP A 109 6.55 12.77 5.63
C ASP A 109 6.43 13.83 4.52
N THR A 110 7.38 13.87 3.58
CA THR A 110 7.29 14.73 2.39
C THR A 110 6.33 14.17 1.34
N GLY A 111 6.01 12.86 1.41
CA GLY A 111 5.05 12.20 0.52
C GLY A 111 3.62 12.09 1.07
N MET A 112 2.69 11.63 0.22
CA MET A 112 1.30 11.32 0.60
C MET A 112 1.07 9.84 0.93
N GLY A 113 2.09 9.02 0.68
CA GLY A 113 2.14 7.60 0.98
C GLY A 113 3.52 7.26 1.53
N LEU A 114 3.59 6.19 2.31
CA LEU A 114 4.85 5.65 2.80
C LEU A 114 4.75 4.14 2.95
N THR A 115 5.72 3.42 2.39
CA THR A 115 5.89 1.99 2.63
C THR A 115 7.01 1.77 3.63
N VAL A 116 6.66 1.17 4.76
CA VAL A 116 7.62 0.79 5.78
C VAL A 116 8.05 -0.66 5.54
N LEU A 117 9.29 -0.81 5.07
CA LEU A 117 9.86 -2.09 4.63
C LEU A 117 10.49 -2.89 5.78
N THR A 118 11.03 -2.19 6.78
CA THR A 118 11.77 -2.79 7.89
C THR A 118 11.30 -2.24 9.23
N ARG A 119 11.52 -3.02 10.30
CA ARG A 119 11.26 -2.55 11.65
C ARG A 119 12.32 -1.52 12.03
N PRO A 120 11.98 -0.46 12.78
CA PRO A 120 12.99 0.38 13.40
C PRO A 120 13.89 -0.47 14.32
N PRO A 121 15.22 -0.24 14.32
CA PRO A 121 16.14 -0.93 15.22
C PRO A 121 15.70 -0.82 16.69
N GLY A 122 15.79 -1.92 17.45
CA GLY A 122 15.46 -1.93 18.88
C GLY A 122 13.96 -2.00 19.21
N THR A 123 13.08 -2.15 18.22
CA THR A 123 11.62 -2.30 18.44
C THR A 123 11.18 -3.75 18.64
N THR A 124 10.11 -3.95 19.39
CA THR A 124 9.57 -5.27 19.74
C THR A 124 9.02 -6.04 18.54
N THR A 125 9.17 -7.37 18.59
CA THR A 125 8.67 -8.32 17.59
C THR A 125 7.24 -8.74 17.93
N GLY A 126 6.25 -7.85 17.77
CA GLY A 126 4.86 -8.13 18.14
C GLY A 126 3.90 -8.36 16.97
N SER A 127 4.19 -7.83 15.79
CA SER A 127 3.37 -7.98 14.58
C SER A 127 4.20 -8.53 13.41
N PRO A 128 3.67 -9.49 12.63
CA PRO A 128 4.35 -10.06 11.47
C PRO A 128 4.29 -9.17 10.22
N TRP A 129 3.59 -8.04 10.30
CA TRP A 129 3.22 -7.25 9.13
C TRP A 129 4.32 -6.31 8.65
N LEU A 130 5.26 -6.87 7.92
CA LEU A 130 6.17 -6.12 7.07
C LEU A 130 6.21 -6.72 5.67
N PRO A 131 6.32 -5.89 4.63
CA PRO A 131 6.03 -4.44 4.62
C PRO A 131 4.58 -4.09 4.97
N TYR A 132 4.32 -2.81 5.32
CA TYR A 132 2.99 -2.21 5.41
C TYR A 132 3.01 -0.79 4.84
N CYS A 133 1.84 -0.28 4.46
CA CYS A 133 1.68 1.03 3.83
C CYS A 133 0.92 1.99 4.74
N LEU A 134 1.37 3.24 4.79
CA LEU A 134 0.65 4.39 5.33
C LEU A 134 0.16 5.24 4.14
N VAL A 135 -1.08 5.72 4.19
CA VAL A 135 -1.67 6.56 3.12
C VAL A 135 -2.41 7.75 3.73
N SER A 136 -2.01 8.97 3.35
CA SER A 136 -2.62 10.21 3.83
C SER A 136 -3.99 10.45 3.19
N GLY A 137 -4.85 11.17 3.91
CA GLY A 137 -6.09 11.67 3.35
C GLY A 137 -5.86 12.79 2.34
N ALA A 138 -4.80 13.56 2.52
CA ALA A 138 -4.45 14.73 1.72
C ALA A 138 -3.66 14.38 0.45
N ILE A 139 -4.26 13.63 -0.48
CA ILE A 139 -3.54 13.05 -1.61
C ILE A 139 -3.05 14.04 -2.70
N ALA A 140 -3.29 15.34 -2.58
CA ALA A 140 -2.86 16.38 -3.55
C ALA A 140 -3.08 16.04 -5.04
N ASN A 141 -4.23 15.46 -5.38
CA ASN A 141 -4.58 14.97 -6.73
C ASN A 141 -3.70 13.82 -7.27
N ASP A 142 -3.00 13.12 -6.38
CA ASP A 142 -2.27 11.90 -6.67
C ASP A 142 -3.09 10.68 -6.24
N GLU A 143 -4.04 10.26 -7.09
CA GLU A 143 -4.84 9.07 -6.82
C GLU A 143 -4.02 7.77 -6.88
N SER A 144 -2.80 7.84 -7.43
CA SER A 144 -1.89 6.70 -7.60
C SER A 144 -1.07 6.36 -6.36
N VAL A 145 -1.18 7.15 -5.29
CA VAL A 145 -0.41 6.96 -4.05
C VAL A 145 -0.46 5.52 -3.53
N LEU A 146 -1.63 4.89 -3.48
CA LEU A 146 -1.74 3.53 -2.95
C LEU A 146 -1.05 2.50 -3.85
N ILE A 147 -1.21 2.59 -5.18
CA ILE A 147 -0.58 1.62 -6.08
C ILE A 147 0.95 1.78 -6.10
N HIS A 148 1.44 3.00 -5.91
CA HIS A 148 2.86 3.27 -5.70
C HIS A 148 3.39 2.56 -4.46
N GLU A 149 2.71 2.70 -3.32
CA GLU A 149 3.10 2.01 -2.08
C GLU A 149 3.02 0.48 -2.21
N ILE A 150 2.00 -0.05 -2.90
CA ILE A 150 1.93 -1.49 -3.22
C ILE A 150 3.16 -1.91 -4.04
N GLY A 151 3.62 -1.07 -4.98
CA GLY A 151 4.84 -1.30 -5.75
C GLY A 151 6.10 -1.35 -4.89
N HIS A 152 6.26 -0.42 -3.95
CA HIS A 152 7.35 -0.45 -2.96
C HIS A 152 7.29 -1.72 -2.10
N ALA A 153 6.10 -2.08 -1.61
CA ALA A 153 5.90 -3.29 -0.81
C ALA A 153 6.23 -4.56 -1.60
N ALA A 154 5.83 -4.62 -2.87
CA ALA A 154 6.05 -5.78 -3.73
C ALA A 154 7.52 -5.97 -4.13
N THR A 155 8.22 -4.87 -4.37
CA THR A 155 9.64 -4.88 -4.75
C THR A 155 10.58 -4.91 -3.55
N ASN A 156 10.03 -4.75 -2.33
CA ASN A 156 10.77 -4.60 -1.09
C ASN A 156 11.91 -3.58 -1.21
N SER A 157 11.60 -2.44 -1.86
CA SER A 157 12.59 -1.44 -2.26
C SER A 157 12.01 -0.05 -2.11
N PRO A 158 12.73 0.93 -1.52
CA PRO A 158 12.29 2.32 -1.46
C PRO A 158 12.60 3.08 -2.77
N ASN A 159 13.21 2.43 -3.76
CA ASN A 159 13.75 3.12 -4.92
C ASN A 159 12.65 3.53 -5.91
N HIS A 160 12.80 4.74 -6.43
CA HIS A 160 11.97 5.27 -7.51
C HIS A 160 12.56 4.98 -8.89
N LEU A 161 11.71 5.00 -9.91
CA LEU A 161 12.10 4.91 -11.31
C LEU A 161 11.90 6.26 -12.02
N PRO A 162 12.87 6.74 -12.83
CA PRO A 162 12.83 8.07 -13.40
C PRO A 162 11.85 8.23 -14.58
N GLN A 163 11.21 7.15 -15.04
CA GLN A 163 10.31 7.20 -16.18
C GLN A 163 8.98 7.86 -15.82
N LEU A 164 8.65 8.97 -16.52
CA LEU A 164 7.39 9.68 -16.34
C LEU A 164 6.18 8.77 -16.58
N GLY A 165 5.15 8.97 -15.78
CA GLY A 165 3.92 8.17 -15.82
C GLY A 165 4.04 6.80 -15.17
N ASN A 166 5.24 6.31 -14.83
CA ASN A 166 5.38 5.05 -14.10
C ASN A 166 4.89 5.18 -12.65
N ILE A 167 4.22 4.14 -12.14
CA ILE A 167 3.75 4.12 -10.74
C ILE A 167 4.87 4.29 -9.73
N MET A 168 6.12 3.94 -10.04
CA MET A 168 7.29 4.08 -9.17
C MET A 168 8.04 5.41 -9.35
N HIS A 169 7.51 6.36 -10.11
CA HIS A 169 8.10 7.70 -10.20
C HIS A 169 7.82 8.51 -8.93
N GLU A 170 8.72 9.42 -8.58
CA GLU A 170 8.57 10.38 -7.47
C GLU A 170 7.31 11.24 -7.60
N ALA A 171 6.69 11.54 -6.47
CA ALA A 171 5.58 12.48 -6.35
C ALA A 171 6.06 13.90 -5.94
N PRO A 172 5.33 14.97 -6.32
CA PRO A 172 4.30 14.98 -7.36
C PRO A 172 4.97 14.82 -8.73
N ALA A 173 4.54 13.81 -9.48
CA ALA A 173 5.08 13.59 -10.82
C ALA A 173 4.61 14.72 -11.76
N LYS A 174 5.46 15.14 -12.70
CA LYS A 174 5.10 16.08 -13.78
C LYS A 174 3.92 15.59 -14.64
N GLN A 175 3.57 14.31 -14.51
CA GLN A 175 2.49 13.61 -15.20
C GLN A 175 1.86 12.61 -14.24
N LYS A 176 0.54 12.41 -14.31
CA LYS A 176 -0.15 11.36 -13.53
C LYS A 176 0.52 10.00 -13.74
N ARG A 177 0.69 9.25 -12.65
CA ARG A 177 1.25 7.90 -12.71
C ARG A 177 0.16 6.90 -13.09
N THR A 178 0.29 6.31 -14.27
CA THR A 178 -0.71 5.43 -14.90
C THR A 178 -0.10 4.14 -15.45
N ILE A 179 1.23 4.01 -15.42
CA ILE A 179 1.96 2.93 -16.09
C ILE A 179 2.52 1.97 -15.05
N ILE A 180 2.12 0.70 -15.15
CA ILE A 180 2.77 -0.42 -14.46
C ILE A 180 3.44 -1.29 -15.53
N VAL A 181 4.73 -1.57 -15.36
CA VAL A 181 5.47 -2.39 -16.33
C VAL A 181 5.57 -3.83 -15.90
N LYS A 182 5.85 -4.73 -16.84
CA LYS A 182 5.98 -6.18 -16.64
C LYS A 182 6.73 -6.58 -15.37
N THR A 183 7.90 -6.02 -15.10
CA THR A 183 8.69 -6.36 -13.90
C THR A 183 7.97 -6.00 -12.61
N GLN A 184 7.21 -4.91 -12.59
CA GLN A 184 6.40 -4.48 -11.45
C GLN A 184 5.17 -5.38 -11.27
N VAL A 185 4.47 -5.71 -12.37
CA VAL A 185 3.37 -6.68 -12.34
C VAL A 185 3.85 -8.02 -11.78
N GLN A 186 4.98 -8.53 -12.26
CA GLN A 186 5.57 -9.78 -11.80
C GLN A 186 5.99 -9.73 -10.32
N ALA A 187 6.55 -8.61 -9.86
CA ALA A 187 6.88 -8.43 -8.45
C ALA A 187 5.62 -8.46 -7.58
N ILE A 188 4.57 -7.73 -7.98
CA ILE A 188 3.27 -7.70 -7.29
C ILE A 188 2.69 -9.12 -7.22
N VAL A 189 2.60 -9.83 -8.33
CA VAL A 189 2.05 -11.20 -8.36
C VAL A 189 2.82 -12.18 -7.47
N ARG A 190 4.14 -12.04 -7.36
CA ARG A 190 4.98 -12.89 -6.50
C ARG A 190 4.93 -12.51 -5.03
N SER A 191 4.33 -11.38 -4.68
CA SER A 191 4.31 -10.87 -3.32
C SER A 191 3.48 -11.77 -2.40
N TYR A 192 3.83 -11.78 -1.11
CA TYR A 192 3.18 -12.63 -0.12
C TYR A 192 1.66 -12.40 -0.04
N PHE A 193 1.22 -11.18 -0.39
CA PHE A 193 -0.15 -10.70 -0.32
C PHE A 193 -0.95 -10.84 -1.62
N VAL A 194 -0.42 -11.47 -2.69
CA VAL A 194 -1.16 -11.69 -3.95
C VAL A 194 -1.39 -13.18 -4.19
N ARG A 195 -2.60 -13.57 -4.62
CA ARG A 195 -2.97 -14.97 -4.89
C ARG A 195 -3.88 -15.12 -6.08
#